data_AF-A0A424H9W8-F1
#
_entry.id   AF-A0A424H9W8-F1
#
_cell.length_a   1.000
_cell.length_b   1.000
_cell.length_c   1.000
_cell.angle_alpha   90.00
_cell.angle_beta   90.00
_cell.angle_gamma   90.00
#
_symmetry.space_group_name_H-M   'P 1'
#
loop_
_entity.id
_entity.type
_entity.pdbx_description
1 polymer ?
#
loop_
_entity_poly.entity_id
_entity_poly.type
_entity_poly.pdbx_seq_one_letter_code
_entity_poly.pdbx_strand_id
1 'polypeptide(L)'
;MKFTIILGGLIGFTVVFVMALLSGKTPTESLFQASIGSVVLGILFRWIAYIWIRNVKEMLMEKHQTAVAAMVEAEERNRQEAKEQAAKPV
;
A
#
# COMPACT_ATOMS: atom_id res chain seq x y z
N MET A 1 1.06 -6.93 -6.44
CA MET A 1 0.86 -6.28 -7.77
C MET A 1 -0.18 -6.98 -8.63
N LYS A 2 -0.12 -8.32 -8.85
CA LYS A 2 -1.12 -9.02 -9.69
C LYS A 2 -2.56 -8.94 -9.13
N PHE A 3 -2.74 -9.17 -7.84
CA PHE A 3 -4.06 -9.11 -7.19
C PHE A 3 -4.71 -7.72 -7.24
N THR A 4 -3.94 -6.64 -7.11
CA THR A 4 -4.48 -5.27 -7.16
C THR A 4 -4.99 -4.89 -8.55
N ILE A 5 -4.41 -5.45 -9.62
CA ILE A 5 -4.91 -5.27 -10.99
C ILE A 5 -6.23 -5.98 -11.18
N ILE A 6 -6.33 -7.23 -10.73
CA ILE A 6 -7.54 -8.04 -10.88
C ILE A 6 -8.68 -7.43 -10.06
N LEU A 7 -8.40 -7.02 -8.82
CA LEU A 7 -9.39 -6.38 -7.95
C LEU A 7 -9.86 -5.03 -8.53
N GLY A 8 -8.93 -4.19 -8.99
CA GLY A 8 -9.25 -2.90 -9.59
C GLY A 8 -10.02 -3.03 -10.91
N GLY A 9 -9.67 -4.02 -11.73
CA GLY A 9 -10.41 -4.33 -12.96
C GLY A 9 -11.82 -4.84 -12.68
N LEU A 10 -12.00 -5.71 -11.69
CA LEU A 10 -13.30 -6.25 -11.32
C LEU A 10 -14.22 -5.17 -10.73
N ILE A 11 -13.70 -4.33 -9.82
CA ILE A 11 -14.44 -3.18 -9.27
C ILE A 11 -14.80 -2.21 -10.40
N GLY A 12 -13.86 -1.89 -11.29
CA GLY A 12 -14.10 -0.98 -12.40
C GLY A 12 -15.13 -1.52 -13.40
N PHE A 13 -15.11 -2.82 -13.66
CA PHE A 13 -16.13 -3.49 -14.46
C PHE A 13 -17.51 -3.38 -13.82
N THR A 14 -17.65 -3.70 -12.53
CA THR A 14 -18.93 -3.65 -11.83
C THR A 14 -19.50 -2.23 -11.81
N VAL A 15 -18.69 -1.22 -11.51
CA VAL A 15 -19.14 0.18 -11.45
C VAL A 15 -19.62 0.65 -12.82
N VAL A 16 -18.84 0.43 -13.88
CA VAL A 16 -19.21 0.89 -15.24
C VAL A 16 -20.40 0.12 -15.79
N PHE A 17 -20.50 -1.18 -15.50
CA PHE A 17 -21.63 -2.02 -15.89
C PHE A 17 -22.94 -1.56 -15.24
N VAL A 18 -22.94 -1.32 -13.93
CA VAL A 18 -24.11 -0.81 -13.20
C VAL A 18 -24.52 0.56 -13.74
N MET A 19 -23.56 1.46 -13.98
CA MET A 19 -23.86 2.81 -14.48
C MET A 19 -24.43 2.80 -15.91
N ALA A 20 -23.97 1.87 -16.75
CA ALA A 20 -24.48 1.70 -18.09
C ALA A 20 -25.91 1.13 -18.09
N LEU A 21 -26.23 0.18 -17.19
CA LEU A 21 -27.60 -0.31 -16.99
C LEU A 21 -28.53 0.78 -16.47
N LEU A 22 -28.08 1.61 -15.51
CA LEU A 22 -28.85 2.75 -15.02
C LEU A 22 -29.12 3.80 -16.10
N SER A 23 -28.24 3.89 -17.11
CA SER A 23 -28.42 4.79 -18.26
C SER A 23 -29.38 4.24 -19.32
N GLY A 24 -30.02 3.08 -19.08
CA GLY A 24 -30.98 2.48 -20.00
C GLY A 24 -30.36 1.86 -21.25
N LYS A 25 -29.04 1.63 -21.27
CA LYS A 25 -28.37 0.98 -22.40
C LYS A 25 -28.69 -0.49 -22.46
N THR A 26 -28.72 -1.03 -23.67
CA THR A 26 -28.86 -2.47 -23.87
C THR A 26 -27.73 -3.21 -23.14
N PRO A 27 -27.99 -4.40 -22.57
CA PRO A 27 -26.99 -5.14 -21.80
C PRO A 27 -25.74 -5.48 -22.62
N THR A 28 -25.89 -5.69 -23.94
CA THR A 28 -24.78 -5.96 -24.86
C THR A 28 -23.84 -4.75 -25.02
N GLU A 29 -24.38 -3.54 -25.18
CA GLU A 29 -23.57 -2.31 -25.21
C GLU A 29 -22.95 -2.00 -23.85
N SER A 30 -23.68 -2.26 -22.76
CA SER A 30 -23.17 -2.11 -21.40
C SER A 30 -21.99 -3.03 -21.12
N LEU A 31 -21.99 -4.27 -21.62
CA LEU A 31 -20.86 -5.21 -21.47
C LEU A 31 -19.60 -4.74 -22.21
N PHE A 32 -19.77 -4.19 -23.42
CA PHE A 32 -18.67 -3.64 -24.20
C PHE A 32 -18.08 -2.41 -23.51
N GLN A 33 -18.93 -1.50 -23.04
CA GLN A 33 -18.51 -0.29 -22.35
C GLN A 33 -17.88 -0.60 -20.98
N ALA A 34 -18.43 -1.57 -20.25
CA ALA A 34 -17.87 -2.06 -18.98
C ALA A 34 -16.52 -2.75 -19.18
N SER A 35 -16.32 -3.47 -20.28
CA SER A 35 -15.01 -4.09 -20.59
C SER A 35 -13.94 -3.03 -20.80
N ILE A 36 -14.22 -2.00 -21.60
CA ILE A 36 -13.29 -0.87 -21.80
C ILE A 36 -13.07 -0.14 -20.46
N GLY A 37 -14.14 0.12 -19.72
CA GLY A 37 -14.09 0.72 -18.40
C GLY A 37 -13.22 -0.06 -17.42
N SER A 38 -13.31 -1.39 -17.43
CA SER A 38 -12.52 -2.28 -16.55
C SER A 38 -11.02 -2.23 -16.84
N VAL A 39 -10.64 -2.13 -18.11
CA VAL A 39 -9.24 -2.01 -18.52
C VAL A 39 -8.66 -0.66 -18.09
N VAL A 40 -9.40 0.43 -18.34
CA VAL A 40 -8.97 1.79 -17.97
C VAL A 40 -8.87 1.92 -16.45
N LEU A 41 -9.91 1.52 -15.72
CA LEU A 41 -9.92 1.57 -14.25
C LEU A 41 -8.87 0.63 -13.65
N GLY A 42 -8.67 -0.57 -14.20
CA GLY A 42 -7.62 -1.49 -13.76
C GLY A 42 -6.21 -0.90 -13.90
N ILE A 43 -5.95 -0.16 -14.99
CA ILE A 43 -4.67 0.54 -15.20
C ILE A 43 -4.53 1.72 -14.22
N LEU A 44 -5.57 2.54 -14.05
CA LEU A 44 -5.56 3.65 -13.09
C LEU A 44 -5.32 3.16 -11.66
N PHE A 45 -6.03 2.11 -11.25
CA PHE A 45 -5.90 1.52 -9.91
C PHE A 45 -4.51 0.93 -9.69
N ARG A 46 -3.89 0.36 -10.73
CA ARG A 46 -2.48 -0.05 -10.67
C ARG A 46 -1.56 1.13 -10.42
N TRP A 47 -1.77 2.24 -11.11
CA TRP A 47 -0.97 3.45 -10.95
C TRP A 47 -1.11 4.05 -9.55
N ILE A 48 -2.35 4.19 -9.06
CA ILE A 48 -2.65 4.63 -7.69
C ILE A 48 -2.00 3.70 -6.67
N ALA A 49 -2.16 2.38 -6.82
CA ALA A 49 -1.61 1.41 -5.88
C ALA A 49 -0.08 1.43 -5.88
N TYR A 50 0.55 1.69 -7.02
CA TYR A 50 2.00 1.83 -7.12
C TYR A 50 2.51 3.05 -6.35
N ILE A 51 1.86 4.20 -6.52
CA ILE A 51 2.19 5.43 -5.79
C ILE A 51 1.96 5.24 -4.29
N TRP A 52 0.84 4.62 -3.92
CA TRP A 52 0.50 4.38 -2.52
C TRP A 52 1.46 3.40 -1.86
N ILE A 53 1.81 2.30 -2.52
CA ILE A 53 2.84 1.36 -2.03
C ILE A 53 4.20 2.05 -1.90
N ARG A 54 4.56 2.96 -2.82
CA ARG A 54 5.81 3.73 -2.72
C ARG A 54 5.82 4.61 -1.47
N ASN A 55 4.77 5.39 -1.26
CA ASN A 55 4.65 6.26 -0.09
C ASN A 55 4.57 5.48 1.23
N VAL A 56 3.83 4.36 1.25
CA VAL A 56 3.75 3.50 2.45
C VAL A 56 5.10 2.85 2.75
N LYS A 57 5.86 2.43 1.72
CA LYS A 57 7.22 1.93 1.92
C LYS A 57 8.17 2.99 2.45
N GLU A 58 8.07 4.23 1.97
CA GLU A 58 8.86 5.35 2.48
C GLU A 58 8.53 5.62 3.96
N MET A 59 7.25 5.72 4.31
CA MET A 59 6.82 5.88 5.71
C MET A 59 7.25 4.71 6.60
N LEU A 60 7.15 3.48 6.12
CA LEU A 60 7.58 2.31 6.89
C LEU A 60 9.09 2.27 7.07
N MET A 61 9.89 2.64 6.05
CA MET A 61 11.34 2.75 6.21
C MET A 61 11.72 3.85 7.19
N GLU A 62 11.03 4.99 7.17
CA GLU A 62 11.27 6.09 8.10
C GLU A 62 11.03 5.64 9.55
N LYS A 63 9.91 4.92 9.80
CA LYS A 63 9.60 4.33 11.11
C LYS A 63 10.54 3.21 11.52
N HIS A 64 11.00 2.40 10.56
CA HIS A 64 11.97 1.35 10.85
C HIS A 64 13.33 1.95 11.20
N GLN A 65 13.75 3.03 10.53
CA GLN A 65 14.96 3.76 10.89
C GLN A 65 14.86 4.41 12.27
N THR A 66 13.71 4.99 12.64
CA THR A 66 13.52 5.53 13.99
C THR A 66 13.52 4.43 15.05
N ALA A 67 12.89 3.29 14.78
CA ALA A 67 12.88 2.15 15.69
C ALA A 67 14.28 1.53 15.85
N VAL A 68 15.03 1.39 14.76
CA VAL A 68 16.41 0.88 14.78
C VAL A 68 17.34 1.86 15.50
N ALA A 69 17.22 3.17 15.24
CA ALA A 69 17.99 4.18 15.95
C ALA A 69 17.72 4.14 17.47
N ALA A 70 16.45 4.03 17.87
CA ALA A 70 16.07 3.91 19.28
C ALA A 70 16.61 2.61 19.93
N MET A 71 16.67 1.50 19.19
CA MET A 71 17.26 0.25 19.71
C MET A 71 18.78 0.36 19.87
N VAL A 72 19.48 1.02 18.93
CA VAL A 72 20.93 1.24 19.01
C VAL A 72 21.26 2.14 20.21
N GLU A 73 20.50 3.21 20.41
CA GLU A 73 20.66 4.12 21.56
C GLU A 73 20.39 3.41 22.90
N ALA A 74 19.41 2.51 22.93
CA ALA A 74 19.12 1.67 24.10
C ALA A 74 20.25 0.65 24.38
N GLU A 75 20.84 0.05 23.34
CA GLU A 75 21.96 -0.89 23.49
C GLU A 75 23.24 -0.18 23.96
N GLU A 76 23.50 1.04 23.47
CA GLU A 76 24.63 1.85 23.93
C GLU A 76 24.47 2.29 25.39
N ARG A 77 23.27 2.69 25.82
CA ARG A 77 22.98 2.96 27.24
C ARG A 77 23.23 1.72 28.11
N ASN A 78 22.73 0.56 27.68
CA ASN A 78 22.91 -0.68 28.44
C ASN A 78 24.39 -1.08 28.53
N ARG A 79 25.18 -0.86 27.47
CA ARG A 79 26.64 -1.05 27.49
C ARG A 79 27.36 -0.05 28.41
N GLN A 80 26.92 1.20 28.46
CA GLN A 80 27.50 2.20 29.36
C GLN A 80 27.19 1.87 30.81
N GLU A 81 25.95 1.52 31.14
CA GLU A 81 25.54 1.10 32.48
C GLU A 81 26.29 -0.17 32.93
N ALA A 82 26.51 -1.14 32.04
CA ALA A 82 27.32 -2.33 32.34
C ALA A 82 28.80 -1.99 32.60
N LYS A 83 29.37 -1.03 31.87
CA LYS A 83 30.75 -0.55 32.10
C LYS A 83 30.87 0.24 33.40
N GLU A 84 29.86 1.04 33.74
CA GLU A 84 29.83 1.86 34.95
C GLU A 84 29.64 1.00 36.22
N GLN A 85 28.82 -0.05 36.14
CA GLN A 85 28.70 -1.04 37.22
C GLN A 85 29.97 -1.87 37.42
N ALA A 86 30.66 -2.23 36.34
CA ALA A 86 31.94 -2.94 36.42
C ALA A 86 33.10 -2.08 36.97
N ALA A 87 32.98 -0.75 36.88
CA ALA A 87 33.99 0.19 37.36
C ALA A 87 33.78 0.62 38.83
N LYS A 88 32.69 0.22 39.48
CA LYS A 88 32.41 0.56 40.88
C LYS A 88 33.14 -0.42 41.80
N PRO A 89 34.15 0.03 42.58
CA PRO A 89 34.88 -0.86 43.49
C PRO A 89 33.98 -1.25 44.68
N VAL A 90 34.04 -2.53 45.05
CA VAL A 90 33.44 -3.10 46.28
C VAL A 90 34.21 -2.62 47.50
#